data_AF-T1ARJ1-F1
#
_entry.id   AF-T1ARJ1-F1
#
_cell.length_a   1.000
_cell.length_b   1.000
_cell.length_c   1.000
_cell.angle_alpha   90.00
_cell.angle_beta   90.00
_cell.angle_gamma   90.00
#
_symmetry.space_group_name_H-M   'P 1'
#
loop_
_entity.id
_entity.type
_entity.pdbx_description
1 polymer ?
#
loop_
_entity_poly.entity_id
_entity_poly.type
_entity_poly.pdbx_seq_one_letter_code
_entity_poly.pdbx_strand_id
1 'polypeptide(L)'
;MDLARSQRLLAVLRQRSPQTAAQLMQALGVSQPALSRLIAADEQVLRIGRARASRYVLARAVGRAGWRWPLYCIDVAGRAHGLGELRALHADAFHFEPAQALPALLRGEFAQGLFPGLPWFMDDLRPQGFLGRGFAR
;
A
#
# COMPACT_ATOMS: atom_id res chain seq x y z
N MET A 1 -15.13 25.72 -0.65
CA MET A 1 -14.03 25.70 0.36
C MET A 1 -13.38 24.32 0.52
N ASP A 2 -14.07 23.21 0.18
CA ASP A 2 -13.57 21.85 0.41
C ASP A 2 -12.54 21.36 -0.65
N LEU A 3 -12.72 21.78 -1.92
CA LEU A 3 -11.84 21.38 -3.03
C LEU A 3 -10.37 21.77 -2.81
N ALA A 4 -10.09 22.99 -2.34
CA ALA A 4 -8.73 23.45 -2.06
C ALA A 4 -8.06 22.64 -0.95
N ARG A 5 -8.83 22.19 0.05
CA ARG A 5 -8.32 21.33 1.13
C ARG A 5 -8.05 19.91 0.64
N SER A 6 -8.93 19.36 -0.19
CA SER A 6 -8.70 18.07 -0.84
C SER A 6 -7.43 18.11 -1.70
N GLN A 7 -7.28 19.09 -2.58
CA GLN A 7 -6.07 19.26 -3.38
C GLN A 7 -4.80 19.36 -2.52
N ARG A 8 -4.86 20.08 -1.38
CA ARG A 8 -3.73 20.17 -0.45
C ARG A 8 -3.43 18.83 0.23
N LEU A 9 -4.44 18.05 0.62
CA LEU A 9 -4.26 16.69 1.15
C LEU A 9 -3.54 15.81 0.12
N LEU A 10 -4.02 15.80 -1.13
CA LEU A 10 -3.41 15.03 -2.22
C LEU A 10 -1.96 15.47 -2.46
N ALA A 11 -1.69 16.78 -2.50
CA ALA A 11 -0.34 17.30 -2.68
C ALA A 11 0.60 16.87 -1.55
N VAL A 12 0.15 16.92 -0.29
CA VAL A 12 0.93 16.46 0.86
C VAL A 12 1.25 14.97 0.73
N LEU A 13 0.27 14.13 0.39
CA LEU A 13 0.47 12.69 0.28
C LEU A 13 1.31 12.28 -0.94
N ARG A 14 1.27 13.03 -2.04
CA ARG A 14 2.16 12.82 -3.20
C ARG A 14 3.63 13.05 -2.84
N GLN A 15 3.91 14.09 -2.05
CA GLN A 15 5.27 14.49 -1.69
C GLN A 15 5.80 13.69 -0.49
N ARG A 16 4.92 13.35 0.45
CA ARG A 16 5.26 12.73 1.73
C ARG A 16 4.28 11.60 1.98
N SER A 17 4.73 10.37 1.71
CA SER A 17 3.98 9.15 1.99
C SER A 17 4.93 8.12 2.57
N PRO A 18 4.52 7.32 3.58
CA PRO A 18 3.26 7.39 4.32
C PRO A 18 3.19 8.54 5.36
N GLN A 19 1.98 8.93 5.79
CA GLN A 19 1.77 9.93 6.87
C GLN A 19 0.78 9.44 7.93
N THR A 20 0.91 9.91 9.17
CA THR A 20 -0.09 9.69 10.24
C THR A 20 -1.23 10.70 10.16
N ALA A 21 -2.35 10.41 10.83
CA ALA A 21 -3.44 11.39 10.98
C ALA A 21 -2.95 12.70 11.60
N ALA A 22 -2.08 12.62 12.62
CA ALA A 22 -1.54 13.78 13.32
C ALA A 22 -0.69 14.66 12.39
N GLN A 23 0.18 14.04 11.58
CA GLN A 23 0.99 14.78 10.60
C GLN A 23 0.13 15.45 9.52
N LEU A 24 -0.93 14.78 9.06
CA LEU A 24 -1.87 15.38 8.09
C LEU A 24 -2.67 16.53 8.71
N MET A 25 -3.19 16.38 9.93
CA MET A 25 -3.90 17.44 10.64
C MET A 25 -3.00 18.67 10.83
N GLN A 26 -1.75 18.46 11.25
CA GLN A 26 -0.77 19.54 11.41
C GLN A 26 -0.43 20.21 10.08
N ALA A 27 -0.19 19.44 9.02
CA ALA A 27 0.15 19.98 7.70
C ALA A 27 -1.00 20.75 7.03
N LEU A 28 -2.25 20.36 7.32
CA LEU A 28 -3.44 20.98 6.74
C LEU A 28 -4.06 22.06 7.63
N GLY A 29 -3.70 22.11 8.91
CA GLY A 29 -4.32 23.00 9.90
C GLY A 29 -5.78 22.65 10.16
N VAL A 30 -6.11 21.35 10.25
CA VAL A 30 -7.49 20.87 10.37
C VAL A 30 -7.68 19.96 11.59
N SER A 31 -8.90 19.94 12.12
CA SER A 31 -9.30 18.99 13.15
C SER A 31 -9.47 17.58 12.60
N GLN A 32 -9.57 16.58 13.49
CA GLN A 32 -9.81 15.19 13.08
C GLN A 32 -11.09 15.07 12.24
N PRO A 33 -12.27 15.61 12.64
CA PRO A 33 -13.49 15.39 11.86
C PRO A 33 -13.44 16.03 10.47
N ALA A 34 -12.66 17.10 10.32
CA ALA A 34 -12.37 17.68 9.02
C ALA A 34 -11.46 16.77 8.18
N LEU A 35 -10.37 16.23 8.75
CA LEU A 35 -9.51 15.28 8.07
C LEU A 35 -10.27 14.01 7.65
N SER A 36 -11.12 13.46 8.51
CA SER A 36 -11.90 12.27 8.22
C SER A 36 -12.83 12.47 7.02
N ARG A 37 -13.44 13.64 6.89
CA ARG A 37 -14.28 13.99 5.74
C ARG A 37 -13.46 14.12 4.45
N LEU A 38 -12.29 14.77 4.51
CA LEU A 38 -11.39 14.90 3.36
C LEU A 38 -10.93 13.53 2.85
N ILE A 39 -10.59 12.61 3.74
CA ILE A 39 -10.16 11.25 3.38
C ILE A 39 -11.34 10.46 2.79
N ALA A 40 -12.53 10.54 3.38
CA ALA A 40 -13.69 9.81 2.88
C ALA A 40 -14.18 10.31 1.50
N ALA A 41 -13.82 11.55 1.13
CA ALA A 41 -14.21 12.16 -0.14
C ALA A 41 -13.34 11.73 -1.33
N ASP A 42 -12.20 11.07 -1.10
CA ASP A 42 -11.27 10.67 -2.17
C ASP A 42 -10.85 9.20 -2.02
N GLU A 43 -11.30 8.37 -2.97
CA GLU A 43 -11.05 6.92 -2.96
C GLU A 43 -9.56 6.53 -3.12
N GLN A 44 -8.72 7.45 -3.62
CA GLN A 44 -7.30 7.19 -3.78
C GLN A 44 -6.53 7.40 -2.48
N VAL A 45 -7.14 8.03 -1.46
CA VAL A 45 -6.52 8.20 -0.14
C VAL A 45 -6.78 6.94 0.70
N LEU A 46 -5.76 6.10 0.79
CA LEU A 46 -5.86 4.81 1.46
C LEU A 46 -5.35 4.90 2.89
N ARG A 47 -6.07 4.28 3.81
CA ARG A 47 -5.57 3.98 5.16
C ARG A 47 -4.94 2.59 5.16
N ILE A 48 -3.67 2.51 5.53
CA ILE A 48 -2.91 1.26 5.67
C ILE A 48 -2.47 1.05 7.12
N GLY A 49 -2.11 -0.19 7.47
CA GLY A 49 -1.74 -0.57 8.82
C GLY A 49 -2.91 -0.57 9.82
N ARG A 50 -2.64 -1.00 11.05
CA ARG A 50 -3.66 -1.17 12.11
C ARG A 50 -3.34 -0.40 13.38
N ALA A 51 -4.38 0.03 14.10
CA ALA A 51 -4.27 0.75 15.37
C ALA A 51 -3.22 1.89 15.31
N ARG A 52 -2.23 1.90 16.21
CA ARG A 52 -1.14 2.89 16.26
C ARG A 52 -0.23 2.92 15.03
N ALA A 53 -0.21 1.85 14.24
CA ALA A 53 0.53 1.76 12.98
C ALA A 53 -0.25 2.31 11.78
N SER A 54 -1.48 2.83 11.98
CA SER A 54 -2.27 3.41 10.89
C SER A 54 -1.51 4.54 10.19
N ARG A 55 -1.46 4.48 8.86
CA ARG A 55 -0.90 5.52 7.99
C ARG A 55 -1.83 5.78 6.82
N TYR A 56 -1.70 6.95 6.23
CA TYR A 56 -2.39 7.35 5.02
C TYR A 56 -1.40 7.45 3.88
N VAL A 57 -1.80 6.93 2.74
CA VAL A 57 -1.04 6.93 1.48
C VAL A 57 -1.95 7.36 0.35
N LEU A 58 -1.36 7.68 -0.80
CA LEU A 58 -2.10 8.04 -2.01
C LEU A 58 -1.84 7.01 -3.10
N ALA A 59 -2.91 6.40 -3.60
CA ALA A 59 -2.87 5.49 -4.73
C ALA A 59 -2.51 6.24 -6.04
N ARG A 60 -1.91 5.53 -6.99
CA ARG A 60 -1.67 6.04 -8.35
C ARG A 60 -2.20 5.09 -9.39
N ALA A 61 -2.89 5.61 -10.40
CA ALA A 61 -3.30 4.82 -11.55
C ALA A 61 -2.09 4.44 -12.43
N VAL A 62 -2.02 3.18 -12.83
CA VAL A 62 -1.06 2.62 -13.78
C VAL A 62 -1.79 2.37 -15.10
N GLY A 63 -1.78 3.39 -15.97
CA GLY A 63 -2.48 3.34 -17.26
C GLY A 63 -3.95 2.92 -17.13
N ARG A 64 -4.40 2.01 -18.00
CA ARG A 64 -5.76 1.44 -17.96
C ARG A 64 -5.93 0.34 -16.91
N ALA A 65 -4.83 -0.15 -16.32
CA ALA A 65 -4.90 -1.21 -15.32
C ALA A 65 -5.48 -0.72 -13.98
N GLY A 66 -5.64 0.60 -13.79
CA GLY A 66 -6.09 1.17 -12.53
C GLY A 66 -4.97 1.17 -11.50
N TRP A 67 -5.31 1.07 -10.22
CA TRP A 67 -4.34 1.18 -9.12
C TRP A 67 -4.48 0.06 -8.10
N ARG A 68 -5.41 -0.87 -8.30
CA ARG A 68 -5.84 -1.89 -7.34
C ARG A 68 -6.05 -3.20 -8.09
N TRP A 69 -5.37 -4.26 -7.68
CA TRP A 69 -5.44 -5.58 -8.31
C TRP A 69 -5.54 -6.70 -7.28
N PRO A 70 -6.45 -7.67 -7.47
CA PRO A 70 -6.40 -8.89 -6.69
C PRO A 70 -5.16 -9.71 -7.07
N LEU A 71 -4.44 -10.22 -6.07
CA LEU A 71 -3.34 -11.15 -6.26
C LEU A 71 -3.79 -12.57 -5.95
N TYR A 72 -3.39 -13.49 -6.82
CA TYR A 72 -3.62 -14.92 -6.67
C TYR A 72 -2.29 -15.66 -6.71
N CYS A 73 -2.20 -16.75 -5.94
CA CYS A 73 -1.12 -17.72 -6.03
C CYS A 73 -1.68 -18.99 -6.70
N ILE A 74 -0.94 -19.55 -7.65
CA ILE A 74 -1.31 -20.82 -8.29
C ILE A 74 -0.57 -21.95 -7.56
N ASP A 75 -1.31 -22.93 -7.05
CA ASP A 75 -0.71 -24.09 -6.40
C ASP A 75 -0.13 -25.11 -7.40
N VAL A 76 0.52 -26.15 -6.89
CA VAL A 76 1.12 -27.22 -7.72
C VAL A 76 0.11 -28.03 -8.53
N ALA A 77 -1.17 -27.96 -8.16
CA ALA A 77 -2.27 -28.60 -8.89
C ALA A 77 -2.94 -27.63 -9.90
N GLY A 78 -2.40 -26.42 -10.07
CA GLY A 78 -2.92 -25.41 -10.98
C GLY A 78 -4.12 -24.62 -10.44
N ARG A 79 -4.42 -24.71 -9.14
CA ARG A 79 -5.57 -24.02 -8.54
C ARG A 79 -5.18 -22.62 -8.06
N ALA A 80 -6.03 -21.64 -8.36
CA ALA A 80 -5.83 -20.26 -7.93
C ALA A 80 -6.36 -20.04 -6.51
N HIS A 81 -5.48 -19.57 -5.63
CA HIS A 81 -5.80 -19.19 -4.26
C HIS A 81 -5.63 -17.69 -4.08
N GLY A 82 -6.62 -17.02 -3.49
CA GLY A 82 -6.55 -15.59 -3.21
C GLY A 82 -5.43 -15.27 -2.22
N LEU A 83 -4.45 -14.47 -2.65
CA LEU A 83 -3.32 -14.06 -1.83
C LEU A 83 -3.64 -12.76 -1.08
N GLY A 84 -4.34 -11.83 -1.76
CA GLY A 84 -4.71 -10.53 -1.22
C GLY A 84 -4.90 -9.51 -2.32
N GLU A 85 -4.60 -8.26 -2.01
CA GLU A 85 -4.79 -7.13 -2.91
C GLU A 85 -3.54 -6.27 -2.97
N LEU A 86 -3.11 -5.97 -4.19
CA LEU A 86 -2.01 -5.05 -4.48
C LEU A 86 -2.55 -3.69 -4.86
N ARG A 87 -1.94 -2.63 -4.32
CA ARG A 87 -2.27 -1.24 -4.61
C ARG A 87 -1.02 -0.49 -5.05
N ALA A 88 -1.04 0.13 -6.22
CA ALA A 88 0.02 1.02 -6.66
C ALA A 88 -0.10 2.37 -5.94
N LEU A 89 1.00 2.87 -5.41
CA LEU A 89 1.08 4.13 -4.67
C LEU A 89 1.98 5.13 -5.40
N HIS A 90 1.83 6.41 -5.08
CA HIS A 90 2.82 7.42 -5.44
C HIS A 90 4.22 7.10 -4.86
N ALA A 91 5.26 7.77 -5.37
CA ALA A 91 6.67 7.55 -5.04
C ALA A 91 7.18 6.12 -5.36
N ASP A 92 6.69 5.54 -6.47
CA ASP A 92 7.08 4.20 -6.95
C ASP A 92 6.90 3.08 -5.93
N ALA A 93 5.99 3.24 -4.98
CA ALA A 93 5.70 2.27 -3.95
C ALA A 93 4.46 1.41 -4.26
N PHE A 94 4.37 0.27 -3.57
CA PHE A 94 3.21 -0.60 -3.61
C PHE A 94 2.78 -0.97 -2.19
N HIS A 95 1.48 -1.16 -2.00
CA HIS A 95 0.92 -1.72 -0.78
C HIS A 95 0.23 -3.06 -1.07
N PHE A 96 0.59 -4.08 -0.32
CA PHE A 96 -0.04 -5.40 -0.38
C PHE A 96 -0.86 -5.64 0.90
N GLU A 97 -2.18 -5.75 0.75
CA GLU A 97 -3.08 -6.16 1.82
C GLU A 97 -3.40 -7.66 1.68
N PRO A 98 -2.94 -8.50 2.61
CA PRO A 98 -3.11 -9.94 2.46
C PRO A 98 -4.54 -10.37 2.81
N ALA A 99 -5.08 -11.38 2.11
CA ALA A 99 -6.39 -11.94 2.42
C ALA A 99 -6.40 -12.74 3.74
N GLN A 100 -5.23 -13.25 4.14
CA GLN A 100 -4.99 -14.00 5.38
C GLN A 100 -3.61 -13.67 5.95
N ALA A 101 -3.27 -14.16 7.14
CA ALA A 101 -1.92 -13.96 7.66
C ALA A 101 -0.87 -14.63 6.75
N LEU A 102 0.10 -13.85 6.26
CA LEU A 102 1.20 -14.30 5.39
C LEU A 102 2.56 -13.87 5.97
N PRO A 103 2.98 -14.43 7.12
CA PRO A 103 4.21 -14.01 7.82
C PRO A 103 5.48 -14.24 6.99
N ALA A 104 5.44 -15.15 6.02
CA ALA A 104 6.55 -15.34 5.08
C ALA A 104 6.75 -14.14 4.14
N LEU A 105 5.67 -13.44 3.77
CA LEU A 105 5.72 -12.28 2.87
C LEU A 105 5.77 -10.95 3.63
N LEU A 106 5.18 -10.90 4.83
CA LEU A 106 4.98 -9.69 5.63
C LEU A 106 5.71 -9.81 6.96
N ARG A 107 7.02 -9.56 6.94
CA ARG A 107 7.91 -9.55 8.11
C ARG A 107 8.89 -8.39 8.05
N GLY A 108 9.46 -8.04 9.20
CA GLY A 108 10.46 -6.98 9.31
C GLY A 108 9.92 -5.64 8.81
N GLU A 109 10.67 -4.98 7.92
CA GLU A 109 10.30 -3.70 7.32
C GLU A 109 9.00 -3.77 6.48
N PHE A 110 8.66 -4.95 5.95
CA PHE A 110 7.45 -5.18 5.13
C PHE A 110 6.24 -5.61 5.96
N ALA A 111 6.30 -5.59 7.29
CA ALA A 111 5.19 -6.05 8.15
C ALA A 111 3.88 -5.28 7.95
N GLN A 112 3.95 -4.05 7.41
CA GLN A 112 2.77 -3.24 7.05
C GLN A 112 2.37 -3.35 5.58
N GLY A 113 2.97 -4.28 4.83
CA GLY A 113 2.67 -4.50 3.42
C GLY A 113 3.13 -3.39 2.50
N LEU A 114 3.99 -2.47 2.93
CA LEU A 114 4.51 -1.38 2.10
C LEU A 114 5.85 -1.78 1.48
N PHE A 115 5.97 -1.63 0.17
CA PHE A 115 7.16 -2.01 -0.61
C PHE A 115 7.67 -0.81 -1.41
N PRO A 116 8.99 -0.53 -1.41
CA PRO A 116 9.61 0.40 -2.33
C PRO A 116 9.80 -0.31 -3.69
N GLY A 117 8.92 -0.03 -4.65
CA GLY A 117 8.83 -0.79 -5.90
C GLY A 117 7.90 -2.00 -5.82
N LEU A 118 7.91 -2.80 -6.89
CA LEU A 118 7.13 -4.02 -6.98
C LEU A 118 7.52 -4.97 -5.84
N PRO A 119 6.57 -5.61 -5.13
CA PRO A 119 6.90 -6.55 -4.07
C PRO A 119 7.84 -7.65 -4.56
N TRP A 120 8.89 -7.95 -3.81
CA TRP A 120 9.94 -8.91 -4.19
C TRP A 120 9.42 -10.31 -4.55
N PHE A 121 8.27 -10.72 -4.01
CA PHE A 121 7.67 -12.01 -4.34
C PHE A 121 6.94 -12.02 -5.69
N MET A 122 6.73 -10.86 -6.30
CA MET A 122 6.20 -10.71 -7.66
C MET A 122 7.30 -10.50 -8.70
N ASP A 123 8.53 -10.25 -8.27
CA ASP A 123 9.67 -10.19 -9.17
C ASP A 123 10.03 -11.62 -9.60
N ASP A 124 10.02 -11.85 -10.92
CA ASP A 124 10.29 -13.14 -11.55
C ASP A 124 11.78 -13.51 -11.45
N LEU A 125 12.63 -12.55 -11.08
CA LEU A 125 14.07 -12.72 -10.87
C LEU A 125 14.45 -13.43 -9.56
N ARG A 126 13.56 -14.27 -9.01
CA ARG A 126 14.00 -15.21 -7.97
C ARG A 126 15.12 -16.07 -8.56
N PRO A 127 16.27 -16.26 -7.89
CA PRO A 127 17.26 -17.22 -8.34
C PRO A 127 16.59 -18.60 -8.36
N GLN A 128 16.20 -19.06 -9.54
CA GLN A 128 15.68 -20.42 -9.70
C GLN A 128 16.86 -21.39 -9.55
N GLY A 129 16.67 -22.45 -8.74
CA GLY A 129 17.70 -23.45 -8.47
C GLY A 129 18.37 -23.33 -7.09
N PHE A 130 19.60 -23.83 -7.00
CA PHE A 130 20.36 -24.02 -5.74
C PHE A 130 20.53 -22.72 -4.93
N LEU A 131 20.68 -21.57 -5.59
CA LEU A 131 20.95 -20.27 -4.95
C LEU A 131 19.72 -19.65 -4.25
N GLY A 132 18.49 -19.94 -4.71
CA GLY A 132 17.27 -19.43 -4.07
C GLY A 132 17.01 -20.00 -2.67
N ARG A 133 17.54 -21.20 -2.38
CA ARG A 133 17.43 -21.84 -1.05
C ARG A 133 18.32 -21.19 0.00
N GLY A 134 19.33 -20.40 -0.41
CA GLY A 134 20.23 -19.68 0.48
C GLY A 134 19.61 -18.44 1.13
N PHE A 135 18.54 -17.88 0.55
CA PHE A 135 17.87 -16.67 1.05
C PHE A 135 16.73 -16.95 2.04
N ALA A 136 16.31 -18.21 2.20
CA ALA A 136 15.25 -18.62 3.12
C ALA A 136 15.79 -18.99 4.52
N ARG A 137 16.65 -18.16 5.11
CA ARG A 137 17.02 -18.23 6.54
C ARG A 137 16.41 -17.08 7.34
#